data_AF-A0A101H987-F1
#
_entry.id   AF-A0A101H987-F1
#
_cell.length_a   1.000
_cell.length_b   1.000
_cell.length_c   1.000
_cell.angle_alpha   90.00
_cell.angle_beta   90.00
_cell.angle_gamma   90.00
#
_symmetry.space_group_name_H-M   'P 1'
#
loop_
_entity.id
_entity.type
_entity.pdbx_description
1 polymer ?
#
loop_
_entity_poly.entity_id
_entity_poly.type
_entity_poly.pdbx_seq_one_letter_code
_entity_poly.pdbx_strand_id
1 'polypeptide(L)'
;MKNKVFIMLISILLGLVLALQFQLVRDTAGGIAFSQKINQLTSEIKNANEEKLQLMKDLDELETRLAEYENNAAEESIYIKSLRDELNKYRMMSGFTDVKGPGVIVTIDNPPAENQFTEFSNNLVYNYEYILLVISNLNAAGAEAISINGQRHTNYTEIVPVGTYLNINGVS
;
A
#
# COMPACT_ATOMS: atom_id res chain seq x y z
N MET A 1 64.35 -17.82 -30.59
CA MET A 1 63.99 -17.61 -29.16
C MET A 1 63.04 -16.44 -28.92
N LYS A 2 63.13 -15.33 -29.67
CA LYS A 2 62.26 -14.14 -29.53
C LYS A 2 60.75 -14.44 -29.64
N ASN A 3 60.32 -15.27 -30.59
CA ASN A 3 58.89 -15.58 -30.79
C ASN A 3 58.27 -16.40 -29.64
N LYS A 4 59.06 -17.26 -28.96
CA LYS A 4 58.56 -18.05 -27.82
C LYS A 4 58.30 -17.17 -26.58
N VAL A 5 59.14 -16.16 -26.37
CA VAL A 5 58.98 -15.16 -25.30
C VAL A 5 57.75 -14.28 -25.55
N PHE A 6 57.48 -13.93 -26.81
CA PHE A 6 56.30 -13.15 -27.18
C PHE A 6 55.00 -13.91 -26.94
N ILE A 7 54.94 -15.20 -27.30
CA ILE A 7 53.78 -16.06 -27.03
C ILE A 7 53.56 -16.21 -25.51
N MET A 8 54.63 -16.38 -24.73
CA MET A 8 54.53 -16.48 -23.27
C MET A 8 53.94 -15.21 -22.63
N LEU A 9 54.35 -14.03 -23.10
CA LEU A 9 53.82 -12.76 -22.63
C LEU A 9 52.34 -12.59 -22.97
N ILE A 10 51.93 -12.97 -24.19
CA ILE A 10 50.53 -12.89 -24.61
C ILE A 10 49.66 -13.83 -23.76
N SER A 11 50.09 -15.05 -23.49
CA SER A 11 49.34 -16.00 -22.67
C SER A 11 49.15 -15.52 -21.23
N ILE A 12 50.17 -14.89 -20.64
CA ILE A 12 50.07 -14.29 -19.30
C ILE A 12 49.07 -13.13 -19.30
N LEU A 13 49.13 -12.27 -20.32
CA LEU A 13 48.22 -11.14 -20.45
C LEU A 13 46.76 -11.61 -20.63
N LEU A 14 46.55 -12.66 -21.43
CA LEU A 14 45.24 -13.27 -21.64
C LEU A 14 44.68 -13.88 -20.35
N GLY A 15 45.53 -14.59 -19.59
CA GLY A 15 45.17 -15.14 -18.29
C GLY A 15 44.77 -14.07 -17.28
N LEU A 16 45.49 -12.94 -17.26
CA LEU A 16 45.16 -11.79 -16.42
C LEU A 16 43.81 -11.18 -16.78
N VAL A 17 43.54 -10.98 -18.08
CA VAL A 17 42.26 -10.44 -18.56
C VAL A 17 41.10 -11.38 -18.20
N LEU A 18 41.27 -12.69 -18.39
CA LEU A 18 40.26 -13.68 -18.01
C LEU A 18 40.01 -13.73 -16.51
N ALA A 19 41.07 -13.63 -15.68
CA ALA A 19 40.92 -13.60 -14.22
C ALA A 19 40.16 -12.35 -13.76
N LEU A 20 40.48 -11.18 -14.33
CA LEU A 20 39.76 -9.94 -14.05
C LEU A 20 38.30 -10.02 -14.51
N GLN A 21 38.05 -10.58 -15.69
CA GLN A 21 36.70 -10.75 -16.21
C GLN A 21 35.89 -11.72 -15.34
N PHE A 22 36.50 -12.80 -14.85
CA PHE A 22 35.84 -13.74 -13.96
C PHE A 22 35.50 -13.12 -12.59
N GLN A 23 36.41 -12.31 -12.04
CA GLN A 23 36.18 -11.62 -10.78
C GLN A 23 35.12 -10.52 -10.92
N LEU A 24 35.17 -9.72 -11.99
CA LEU A 24 34.17 -8.72 -12.30
C LEU A 24 32.81 -9.36 -12.58
N VAL A 25 32.74 -10.47 -13.31
CA VAL A 25 31.49 -11.20 -13.53
C VAL A 25 30.99 -11.76 -12.21
N ARG A 26 31.82 -12.21 -11.27
CA ARG A 26 31.33 -12.66 -9.95
C ARG A 26 30.76 -11.50 -9.11
N ASP A 27 31.39 -10.32 -9.17
CA ASP A 27 30.94 -9.13 -8.44
C ASP A 27 29.74 -8.42 -9.13
N THR A 28 29.61 -8.54 -10.46
CA THR A 28 28.53 -7.95 -11.28
C THR A 28 27.41 -8.94 -11.62
N ALA A 29 27.62 -10.25 -11.52
CA ALA A 29 26.58 -11.30 -11.57
C ALA A 29 25.74 -11.37 -10.29
N GLY A 30 25.59 -10.22 -9.62
CA GLY A 30 24.46 -9.93 -8.77
C GLY A 30 23.13 -10.25 -9.45
N GLY A 31 23.03 -10.39 -10.78
CA GLY A 31 21.81 -10.77 -11.49
C GLY A 31 21.11 -12.05 -10.99
N ILE A 32 21.85 -13.11 -10.60
CA ILE A 32 21.21 -14.36 -10.12
C ILE A 32 20.79 -14.24 -8.65
N ALA A 33 21.66 -13.69 -7.79
CA ALA A 33 21.37 -13.49 -6.37
C ALA A 33 20.32 -12.39 -6.14
N PHE A 34 20.32 -11.33 -6.95
CA PHE A 34 19.33 -10.25 -6.95
C PHE A 34 17.99 -10.73 -7.50
N SER A 35 17.99 -11.53 -8.59
CA SER A 35 16.76 -12.15 -9.11
C SER A 35 16.14 -13.11 -8.09
N GLN A 36 16.95 -13.95 -7.43
CA GLN A 36 16.48 -14.81 -6.34
C GLN A 36 15.91 -14.00 -5.16
N LYS A 37 16.59 -12.93 -4.75
CA LYS A 37 16.12 -12.04 -3.67
C LYS A 37 14.83 -11.32 -4.04
N ILE A 38 14.69 -10.84 -5.27
CA ILE A 38 13.44 -10.23 -5.77
C ILE A 38 12.32 -11.25 -5.80
N ASN A 39 12.56 -12.47 -6.30
CA ASN A 39 11.55 -13.52 -6.34
C ASN A 39 11.13 -13.93 -4.92
N GLN A 40 12.07 -14.02 -3.99
CA GLN A 40 11.79 -14.31 -2.59
C GLN A 40 10.94 -13.19 -1.95
N LEU A 41 11.34 -11.93 -2.08
CA LEU A 41 10.57 -10.78 -1.57
C LEU A 41 9.17 -10.71 -2.19
N THR A 42 9.06 -11.00 -3.49
CA THR A 42 7.77 -11.04 -4.20
C THR A 42 6.88 -12.17 -3.65
N SER A 43 7.46 -13.34 -3.36
CA SER A 43 6.74 -14.44 -2.72
C SER A 43 6.34 -14.12 -1.29
N GLU A 44 7.19 -13.44 -0.51
CA GLU A 44 6.87 -13.00 0.85
C GLU A 44 5.72 -12.00 0.85
N ILE A 45 5.75 -11.00 -0.05
CA ILE A 45 4.65 -10.04 -0.23
C ILE A 45 3.36 -10.76 -0.64
N LYS A 46 3.44 -11.71 -1.57
CA LYS A 46 2.28 -12.49 -2.00
C LYS A 46 1.68 -13.28 -0.84
N ASN A 47 2.50 -14.01 -0.09
CA ASN A 47 2.06 -14.81 1.04
C ASN A 47 1.44 -13.92 2.14
N ALA A 48 2.06 -12.78 2.45
CA ALA A 48 1.53 -11.82 3.42
C ALA A 48 0.17 -11.24 2.98
N ASN A 49 -0.01 -10.98 1.68
CA ASN A 49 -1.29 -10.52 1.14
C ASN A 49 -2.36 -11.61 1.19
N GLU A 50 -2.02 -12.86 0.90
CA GLU A 50 -2.94 -14.00 1.01
C GLU A 50 -3.34 -14.25 2.47
N GLU A 51 -2.39 -14.20 3.40
CA GLU A 51 -2.63 -14.29 4.85
C GLU A 51 -3.51 -13.14 5.34
N LYS A 52 -3.23 -11.89 4.94
CA LYS A 52 -4.09 -10.74 5.23
C LYS A 52 -5.52 -10.98 4.75
N LEU A 53 -5.70 -11.47 3.52
CA LEU A 53 -7.02 -11.71 2.96
C LEU A 53 -7.76 -12.84 3.70
N GLN A 54 -7.04 -13.88 4.15
CA GLN A 54 -7.63 -14.93 4.98
C GLN A 54 -8.03 -14.39 6.36
N LEU A 55 -7.16 -13.63 7.03
CA LEU A 55 -7.45 -13.02 8.33
C LEU A 55 -8.65 -12.06 8.24
N MET A 56 -8.79 -11.33 7.13
CA MET A 56 -9.97 -10.47 6.90
C MET A 56 -11.26 -11.28 6.76
N LYS A 57 -11.22 -12.45 6.12
CA LYS A 57 -12.38 -13.35 6.04
C LYS A 57 -12.73 -13.95 7.40
N ASP A 58 -11.72 -14.39 8.14
CA ASP A 58 -11.91 -14.95 9.48
C ASP A 58 -12.51 -13.89 10.42
N LEU A 59 -12.03 -12.64 10.32
CA LEU A 59 -12.58 -11.50 11.06
C LEU A 59 -14.06 -11.28 10.72
N ASP A 60 -14.42 -11.25 9.43
CA ASP A 60 -15.82 -11.09 8.97
C ASP A 60 -16.72 -12.22 9.48
N GLU A 61 -16.23 -13.47 9.47
CA GLU A 61 -16.96 -14.62 10.01
C GLU A 61 -17.17 -14.51 11.52
N LEU A 62 -16.12 -14.15 12.28
CA LEU A 62 -16.21 -13.98 13.72
C LEU A 62 -17.14 -12.82 14.10
N GLU A 63 -17.07 -11.70 13.38
CA GLU A 63 -17.96 -10.56 13.57
C GLU A 63 -19.42 -10.93 13.28
N THR A 64 -19.67 -11.72 12.23
CA THR A 64 -21.01 -12.22 11.91
C THR A 64 -21.57 -13.11 13.02
N ARG A 65 -20.77 -14.08 13.50
CA ARG A 65 -21.18 -14.95 14.63
C ARG A 65 -21.42 -14.15 15.91
N LEU A 66 -20.57 -13.16 16.19
CA LEU A 66 -20.74 -12.28 17.34
C LEU A 66 -22.05 -11.49 17.24
N ALA A 67 -22.37 -10.95 16.06
CA ALA A 67 -23.62 -10.25 15.82
C ALA A 67 -24.84 -11.17 16.01
N GLU A 68 -24.78 -12.43 15.59
CA GLU A 68 -25.84 -13.42 15.86
C GLU A 68 -26.05 -13.64 17.36
N TYR A 69 -24.97 -13.82 18.14
CA TYR A 69 -25.08 -13.96 19.60
C TYR A 69 -25.63 -12.69 20.27
N GLU A 70 -25.16 -11.51 19.87
CA GLU A 70 -25.65 -10.22 20.36
C GLU A 70 -27.15 -10.03 20.07
N ASN A 71 -27.60 -10.42 18.87
CA ASN A 71 -29.01 -10.33 18.47
C ASN A 71 -29.90 -11.28 19.26
N ASN A 72 -29.50 -12.55 19.40
CA ASN A 72 -30.26 -13.54 20.17
C ASN A 72 -30.38 -13.14 21.65
N ALA A 73 -29.31 -12.63 22.26
CA ALA A 73 -29.33 -12.16 23.65
C ALA A 73 -30.14 -10.86 23.83
N ALA A 74 -30.20 -9.99 22.82
CA ALA A 74 -30.97 -8.75 22.84
C ALA A 74 -32.50 -8.97 22.76
N GLU A 75 -32.95 -10.08 22.17
CA GLU A 75 -34.38 -10.43 22.16
C GLU A 75 -34.91 -10.82 23.54
N GLU A 76 -34.06 -11.37 24.41
CA GLU A 76 -34.44 -11.81 25.76
C GLU A 76 -34.44 -10.66 26.79
N SER A 77 -33.77 -9.53 26.53
CA SER A 77 -33.64 -8.43 27.49
C SER A 77 -33.53 -7.04 26.87
N ILE A 78 -34.44 -6.15 27.27
CA ILE A 78 -34.46 -4.72 26.88
C ILE A 78 -33.12 -4.02 27.21
N TYR A 79 -32.48 -4.41 28.31
CA TYR A 79 -31.17 -3.85 28.71
C TYR A 79 -30.07 -4.22 27.72
N ILE A 80 -29.99 -5.50 27.32
CA ILE A 80 -29.00 -5.98 26.35
C ILE A 80 -29.23 -5.34 24.98
N LYS A 81 -30.49 -5.18 24.57
CA LYS A 81 -30.84 -4.45 23.35
C LYS A 81 -30.31 -3.02 23.36
N SER A 82 -30.50 -2.28 24.45
CA SER A 82 -30.00 -0.91 24.56
C SER A 82 -28.48 -0.82 24.47
N LEU A 83 -27.76 -1.78 25.07
CA LEU A 83 -26.30 -1.85 25.03
C LEU A 83 -25.78 -2.19 23.63
N ARG A 84 -26.48 -3.08 22.91
CA ARG A 84 -26.18 -3.43 21.51
C ARG A 84 -26.38 -2.24 20.58
N ASP A 85 -27.46 -1.49 20.75
CA ASP A 85 -27.73 -0.30 19.93
C ASP A 85 -26.68 0.80 20.19
N GLU A 86 -26.21 0.95 21.43
CA GLU A 86 -25.11 1.85 21.78
C GLU A 86 -23.78 1.38 21.17
N LEU A 87 -23.47 0.09 21.24
CA LEU A 87 -22.29 -0.50 20.60
C LEU A 87 -22.29 -0.27 19.08
N ASN A 88 -23.43 -0.49 18.41
CA ASN A 88 -23.57 -0.25 16.98
C ASN A 88 -23.38 1.23 16.63
N LYS A 89 -23.89 2.14 17.48
CA LYS A 89 -23.63 3.58 17.32
C LYS A 89 -22.14 3.89 17.37
N TYR A 90 -21.39 3.33 18.33
CA TYR A 90 -19.96 3.53 18.40
C TYR A 90 -19.21 2.89 17.22
N ARG A 91 -19.60 1.69 16.77
CA ARG A 91 -19.04 1.04 15.58
C ARG A 91 -19.20 1.91 14.33
N MET A 92 -20.37 2.54 14.13
CA MET A 92 -20.58 3.49 13.03
C MET A 92 -19.69 4.73 13.17
N MET A 93 -19.66 5.36 14.35
CA MET A 93 -18.86 6.58 14.59
C MET A 93 -17.35 6.38 14.44
N SER A 94 -16.86 5.17 14.70
CA SER A 94 -15.45 4.81 14.57
C SER A 94 -15.08 4.29 13.17
N GLY A 95 -16.06 4.15 12.27
CA GLY A 95 -15.85 3.66 10.92
C GLY A 95 -15.63 2.15 10.83
N PHE A 96 -16.03 1.36 11.83
CA PHE A 96 -15.97 -0.12 11.77
C PHE A 96 -17.13 -0.75 11.01
N THR A 97 -18.08 0.04 10.51
CA THR A 97 -19.26 -0.48 9.80
C THR A 97 -19.48 0.27 8.49
N ASP A 98 -19.96 -0.44 7.48
CA ASP A 98 -20.41 0.15 6.23
C ASP A 98 -21.69 0.97 6.45
N VAL A 99 -21.71 2.17 5.88
CA VAL A 99 -22.85 3.08 5.96
C VAL A 99 -23.32 3.46 4.55
N LYS A 100 -24.60 3.80 4.44
CA LYS A 100 -25.22 4.25 3.19
C LYS A 100 -26.11 5.44 3.49
N GLY A 101 -26.03 6.44 2.63
CA GLY A 101 -26.79 7.67 2.79
C GLY A 101 -26.65 8.58 1.57
N PRO A 102 -27.38 9.70 1.53
CA PRO A 102 -27.15 10.74 0.54
C PRO A 102 -25.73 11.27 0.67
N GLY A 103 -25.09 11.57 -0.46
CA GLY A 103 -23.71 12.02 -0.49
C GLY A 103 -23.34 12.66 -1.82
N VAL A 104 -22.06 13.00 -1.96
CA VAL A 104 -21.49 13.60 -3.17
C VAL A 104 -20.22 12.85 -3.57
N ILE A 105 -19.92 12.85 -4.86
CA ILE A 105 -18.65 12.36 -5.39
C ILE A 105 -17.82 13.59 -5.75
N VAL A 106 -16.64 13.71 -5.15
CA VAL A 106 -15.66 14.75 -5.46
C VAL A 106 -14.58 14.13 -6.33
N THR A 107 -14.47 14.60 -7.57
CA THR A 107 -13.42 14.19 -8.51
C THR A 107 -12.36 15.29 -8.54
N ILE A 108 -11.10 14.93 -8.27
CA ILE A 108 -9.95 15.83 -8.33
C ILE A 108 -9.07 15.35 -9.48
N ASP A 109 -9.02 16.12 -10.56
CA ASP A 109 -8.17 15.81 -11.71
C ASP A 109 -6.75 16.34 -11.49
N ASN A 110 -5.76 15.51 -11.82
CA ASN A 110 -4.34 15.86 -11.82
C ASN A 110 -3.79 15.76 -13.26
N PRO A 111 -3.96 16.80 -14.08
CA PRO A 111 -3.51 16.77 -15.47
C PRO A 111 -1.98 16.65 -15.57
N PRO A 112 -1.45 15.98 -16.60
CA PRO A 112 -0.01 15.88 -16.79
C PRO A 112 0.62 17.26 -17.00
N ALA A 113 1.79 17.47 -16.40
CA ALA A 113 2.51 18.73 -16.47
C ALA A 113 2.99 19.02 -17.89
N GLU A 114 2.78 20.24 -18.39
CA GLU A 114 3.25 20.68 -19.70
C GLU A 114 4.76 20.95 -19.71
N ASN A 115 5.34 21.24 -18.54
CA ASN A 115 6.77 21.47 -18.35
C ASN A 115 7.23 21.09 -16.92
N GLN A 116 8.54 20.99 -16.71
CA GLN A 116 9.12 20.62 -15.41
C GLN A 116 8.69 21.56 -14.26
N PHE A 117 8.47 22.85 -14.53
CA PHE A 117 8.06 23.81 -13.51
C PHE A 117 6.62 23.54 -13.04
N THR A 118 5.71 23.22 -13.97
CA THR A 118 4.34 22.78 -13.67
C THR A 118 4.27 21.42 -12.99
N GLU A 119 5.28 20.56 -13.17
CA GLU A 119 5.33 19.23 -12.54
C GLU A 119 5.58 19.31 -11.03
N PHE A 120 6.31 20.33 -10.57
CA PHE A 120 6.49 20.57 -9.13
C PHE A 120 5.38 21.44 -8.52
N SER A 121 4.83 22.40 -9.27
CA SER A 121 3.84 23.34 -8.71
C SER A 121 2.41 22.82 -8.69
N ASN A 122 2.00 22.05 -9.71
CA ASN A 122 0.59 21.69 -9.93
C ASN A 122 0.31 20.19 -9.78
N ASN A 123 1.30 19.41 -9.39
CA ASN A 123 1.12 17.98 -9.19
C ASN A 123 0.47 17.72 -7.83
N LEU A 124 -0.67 17.02 -7.87
CA LEU A 124 -1.47 16.67 -6.70
C LEU A 124 -0.70 15.84 -5.65
N VAL A 125 0.30 15.06 -6.07
CA VAL A 125 1.13 14.25 -5.16
C VAL A 125 2.04 15.14 -4.33
N TYR A 126 2.64 16.17 -4.93
CA TYR A 126 3.46 17.14 -4.20
C TYR A 126 2.64 18.15 -3.39
N ASN A 127 1.36 18.32 -3.73
CA ASN A 127 0.44 19.23 -3.06
C ASN A 127 -0.74 18.48 -2.42
N TYR A 128 -0.47 17.31 -1.84
CA TYR A 128 -1.50 16.44 -1.26
C TYR A 128 -2.21 17.08 -0.06
N GLU A 129 -1.68 18.18 0.49
CA GLU A 129 -2.33 19.01 1.49
C GLU A 129 -3.67 19.55 1.02
N TYR A 130 -3.86 19.74 -0.29
CA TYR A 130 -5.18 20.10 -0.84
C TYR A 130 -6.22 18.98 -0.64
N ILE A 131 -5.82 17.71 -0.69
CA ILE A 131 -6.72 16.59 -0.37
C ILE A 131 -7.08 16.64 1.11
N LEU A 132 -6.11 16.89 1.99
CA LEU A 132 -6.37 17.06 3.43
C LEU A 132 -7.31 18.23 3.71
N LEU A 133 -7.16 19.34 2.96
CA LEU A 133 -8.05 20.49 3.06
C LEU A 133 -9.47 20.16 2.59
N VAL A 134 -9.64 19.41 1.50
CA VAL A 134 -10.96 18.94 1.06
C VAL A 134 -11.61 18.07 2.13
N ILE A 135 -10.87 17.11 2.69
CA ILE A 135 -11.35 16.26 3.77
C ILE A 135 -11.76 17.09 4.99
N SER A 136 -10.94 18.07 5.38
CA SER A 136 -11.23 18.97 6.49
C SER A 136 -12.52 19.77 6.27
N ASN A 137 -12.73 20.29 5.05
CA ASN A 137 -13.96 21.00 4.70
C ASN A 137 -15.18 20.07 4.69
N LEU A 138 -15.05 18.84 4.21
CA LEU A 138 -16.13 17.85 4.26
C LEU A 138 -16.51 17.52 5.72
N ASN A 139 -15.51 17.30 6.58
CA ASN A 139 -15.73 17.10 8.02
C ASN A 139 -16.42 18.31 8.66
N ALA A 140 -15.98 19.54 8.34
CA ALA A 140 -16.60 20.77 8.83
C ALA A 140 -18.05 20.97 8.30
N ALA A 141 -18.34 20.47 7.10
CA ALA A 141 -19.68 20.48 6.51
C ALA A 141 -20.60 19.38 7.07
N GLY A 142 -20.10 18.55 8.00
CA GLY A 142 -20.87 17.49 8.63
C GLY A 142 -20.91 16.18 7.85
N ALA A 143 -19.90 15.89 7.02
CA ALA A 143 -19.76 14.58 6.42
C ALA A 143 -19.60 13.50 7.51
N GLU A 144 -20.53 12.54 7.54
CA GLU A 144 -20.54 11.46 8.54
C GLU A 144 -19.63 10.29 8.15
N ALA A 145 -19.33 10.15 6.86
CA ALA A 145 -18.42 9.14 6.33
C ALA A 145 -17.74 9.66 5.06
N ILE A 146 -16.45 9.33 4.91
CA ILE A 146 -15.64 9.69 3.75
C ILE A 146 -14.94 8.44 3.24
N SER A 147 -14.91 8.27 1.92
CA SER A 147 -14.11 7.27 1.23
C SER A 147 -13.25 7.97 0.17
N ILE A 148 -11.99 7.56 0.07
CA ILE A 148 -11.04 8.08 -0.90
C ILE A 148 -10.64 6.90 -1.79
N ASN A 149 -11.04 6.93 -3.07
CA ASN A 149 -10.80 5.85 -4.02
C ASN A 149 -11.20 4.44 -3.50
N GLY A 150 -12.31 4.37 -2.77
CA GLY A 150 -12.80 3.12 -2.16
C GLY A 150 -12.15 2.77 -0.81
N GLN A 151 -11.14 3.51 -0.37
CA GLN A 151 -10.55 3.37 0.96
C GLN A 151 -11.31 4.19 1.98
N ARG A 152 -11.77 3.55 3.06
CA ARG A 152 -12.43 4.25 4.16
C ARG A 152 -11.47 5.24 4.83
N HIS A 153 -11.92 6.48 4.97
CA HIS A 153 -11.21 7.50 5.74
C HIS A 153 -11.66 7.45 7.21
N THR A 154 -10.71 7.29 8.11
CA THR A 154 -10.87 7.34 9.57
C THR A 154 -9.71 8.16 10.17
N ASN A 155 -9.72 8.35 11.48
CA ASN A 155 -8.62 8.99 12.21
C ASN A 155 -7.26 8.27 12.08
N TYR A 156 -7.27 7.02 11.60
CA TYR A 156 -6.08 6.19 11.40
C TYR A 156 -5.68 6.06 9.94
N THR A 157 -6.36 6.76 9.02
CA THR A 157 -6.05 6.67 7.60
C THR A 157 -4.72 7.32 7.29
N GLU A 158 -3.82 6.54 6.71
CA GLU A 158 -2.55 7.00 6.20
C GLU A 158 -2.73 7.55 4.78
N ILE A 159 -2.21 8.76 4.53
CA ILE A 159 -2.15 9.38 3.20
C ILE A 159 -0.70 9.83 3.00
N VAL A 160 0.04 9.11 2.15
CA VAL A 160 1.48 9.33 1.96
C VAL A 160 1.82 9.48 0.48
N PRO A 161 2.47 10.58 0.07
CA PRO A 161 2.99 10.69 -1.29
C PRO A 161 4.19 9.75 -1.48
N VAL A 162 4.15 8.93 -2.54
CA VAL A 162 5.21 7.99 -2.91
C VAL A 162 5.57 8.21 -4.38
N GLY A 163 6.66 8.94 -4.62
CA GLY A 163 7.11 9.26 -5.97
C GLY A 163 6.06 10.06 -6.74
N THR A 164 5.38 9.39 -7.68
CA THR A 164 4.37 9.99 -8.59
C THR A 164 2.94 9.58 -8.28
N TYR A 165 2.69 8.90 -7.16
CA TYR A 165 1.35 8.51 -6.73
C TYR A 165 1.14 8.78 -5.23
N LEU A 166 -0.11 8.75 -4.80
CA LEU A 166 -0.51 8.84 -3.40
C LEU A 166 -0.93 7.46 -2.90
N ASN A 167 -0.32 7.04 -1.82
CA ASN A 167 -0.69 5.82 -1.13
C ASN A 167 -1.72 6.14 -0.04
N ILE A 168 -2.82 5.40 -0.02
CA ILE A 168 -3.90 5.51 0.97
C ILE A 168 -4.09 4.15 1.62
N ASN A 169 -3.83 4.04 2.92
CA ASN A 169 -3.90 2.78 3.68
C ASN A 169 -3.11 1.61 3.03
N GLY A 170 -1.96 1.89 2.42
CA GLY A 170 -1.15 0.89 1.71
C GLY A 170 -1.55 0.66 0.26
N VAL A 171 -2.66 1.23 -0.21
CA VAL A 171 -3.18 1.07 -1.59
C VAL A 171 -2.79 2.27 -2.44
N SER A 172 -2.34 2.02 -3.68
CA SER A 172 -1.91 3.05 -4.66
C SER A 172 -2.93 3.21 -5.78
#